data_AF-A0A2N9PAF3-F1
#
_entry.id   AF-A0A2N9PAF3-F1
#
_cell.length_a   1.000
_cell.length_b   1.000
_cell.length_c   1.000
_cell.angle_alpha   90.00
_cell.angle_beta   90.00
_cell.angle_gamma   90.00
#
_symmetry.space_group_name_H-M   'P 1'
#
loop_
_entity.id
_entity.type
_entity.pdbx_description
1 polymer ?
#
loop_
_entity_poly.entity_id
_entity_poly.type
_entity_poly.pdbx_seq_one_letter_code
_entity_poly.pdbx_strand_id
1 'polypeptide(L)'
;MGRNKENQAIKETKDKDEKYKPFTFENGDSPKQLLARSRYIITKLPTDWTKNQRARAKLLFESYPKIEEAYKHCMEFRAIYETTSKIIAKEKIEQWIGKTKSLNFTHFNIASNSIKNHLDTIISFFNNRSTNGNAESFNSKIKLFRANLRGVTDIKFFLFRLEKLFA
;
A
#
# COMPACT_ATOMS: atom_id res chain seq x y z
N MET A 1 16.35 11.66 -1.90
CA MET A 1 17.82 11.60 -2.03
C MET A 1 18.38 11.79 -3.46
N GLY A 2 17.58 11.78 -4.55
CA GLY A 2 18.11 11.84 -5.93
C GLY A 2 18.27 13.22 -6.59
N ARG A 3 17.64 14.30 -6.08
CA ARG A 3 17.67 15.64 -6.72
C ARG A 3 19.05 16.30 -6.72
N ASN A 4 19.86 16.08 -5.69
CA ASN A 4 21.12 16.80 -5.54
C ASN A 4 22.26 16.22 -6.38
N LYS A 5 22.30 14.89 -6.57
CA LYS A 5 23.37 14.22 -7.33
C LYS A 5 23.33 14.51 -8.83
N GLU A 6 22.13 14.55 -9.42
CA GLU A 6 21.95 14.87 -10.83
C GLU A 6 22.29 16.35 -11.12
N ASN A 7 21.85 17.26 -10.25
CA ASN A 7 22.19 18.68 -10.36
C ASN A 7 23.69 18.95 -10.18
N GLN A 8 24.38 18.20 -9.31
CA GLN A 8 25.85 18.27 -9.18
C GLN A 8 26.55 17.76 -10.43
N ALA A 9 26.15 16.61 -10.98
CA ALA A 9 26.77 16.06 -12.18
C ALA A 9 26.58 16.95 -13.43
N ILE A 10 25.43 17.64 -13.53
CA ILE A 10 25.19 18.64 -14.59
C ILE A 10 26.10 19.86 -14.42
N LYS A 11 26.38 20.26 -13.18
CA LYS A 11 27.27 21.40 -12.89
C LYS A 11 28.72 21.07 -13.23
N GLU A 12 29.20 19.89 -12.82
CA GLU A 12 30.56 19.41 -13.08
C GLU A 12 30.87 19.18 -14.57
N THR A 13 29.87 18.79 -15.37
CA THR A 13 30.05 18.59 -16.83
C THR A 13 30.03 19.91 -17.60
N LYS A 14 29.26 20.90 -17.12
CA LYS A 14 29.31 22.27 -17.64
C LYS A 14 30.68 22.92 -17.41
N ASP A 15 31.29 22.69 -16.25
CA ASP A 15 32.62 23.23 -15.92
C ASP A 15 33.74 22.61 -16.78
N LYS A 16 33.47 21.49 -17.49
CA LYS A 16 34.40 20.78 -18.37
C LYS A 16 34.10 20.95 -19.87
N ASP A 17 33.11 21.77 -20.23
CA ASP A 17 32.64 21.98 -21.62
C ASP A 17 32.18 20.69 -22.34
N GLU A 18 31.77 19.67 -21.59
CA GLU A 18 31.29 18.39 -22.12
C GLU A 18 29.75 18.31 -22.10
N LYS A 19 29.15 17.63 -23.10
CA LYS A 19 27.71 17.36 -23.11
C LYS A 19 27.35 16.30 -22.06
N TYR A 20 26.57 16.69 -21.06
CA TYR A 20 26.03 15.78 -20.05
C TYR A 20 25.21 14.65 -20.68
N LYS A 21 25.61 13.39 -20.43
CA LYS A 21 24.80 12.20 -20.73
C LYS A 21 24.15 11.71 -19.43
N PRO A 22 22.82 11.75 -19.31
CA PRO A 22 22.15 11.25 -18.11
C PRO A 22 22.32 9.74 -17.98
N PHE A 23 22.61 9.28 -16.76
CA PHE A 23 22.58 7.86 -16.46
C PHE A 23 21.17 7.30 -16.67
N THR A 24 21.08 6.19 -17.37
CA THR A 24 19.84 5.44 -17.58
C THR A 24 20.08 3.98 -17.25
N PHE A 25 19.04 3.32 -16.72
CA PHE A 25 19.04 1.88 -16.48
C PHE A 25 18.86 1.11 -17.79
N GLU A 26 19.06 -0.21 -17.74
CA GLU A 26 18.89 -1.11 -18.90
C GLU A 26 17.50 -0.99 -19.56
N ASN A 27 16.48 -0.63 -18.79
CA ASN A 27 15.12 -0.43 -19.28
C ASN A 27 14.88 0.98 -19.86
N GLY A 28 15.92 1.82 -19.98
CA GLY A 28 15.88 3.18 -20.47
C GLY A 28 15.34 4.22 -19.48
N ASP A 29 14.98 3.83 -18.26
CA ASP A 29 14.51 4.78 -17.24
C ASP A 29 15.68 5.58 -16.67
N SER A 30 15.50 6.87 -16.42
CA SER A 30 16.33 7.62 -15.48
C SER A 30 16.01 7.23 -14.02
N PRO A 31 16.86 7.55 -13.03
CA PRO A 31 16.55 7.34 -11.60
C PRO A 31 15.19 7.89 -11.15
N LYS A 32 14.79 9.07 -11.65
CA LYS A 32 13.49 9.67 -11.35
C LYS A 32 12.34 8.89 -12.00
N GLN A 33 12.51 8.48 -13.25
CA GLN A 33 11.52 7.70 -13.98
C GLN A 33 11.33 6.33 -13.35
N LEU A 34 12.42 5.67 -12.93
CA LEU A 34 12.37 4.37 -12.26
C LEU A 34 11.52 4.44 -10.99
N LEU A 35 11.74 5.45 -10.13
CA LEU A 35 10.93 5.66 -8.93
C LEU A 35 9.45 5.95 -9.26
N ALA A 36 9.20 6.88 -10.19
CA ALA A 36 7.84 7.30 -10.54
C ALA A 36 7.02 6.14 -11.17
N ARG A 37 7.62 5.40 -12.11
CA ARG A 37 6.98 4.30 -12.82
C ARG A 37 6.84 3.04 -11.97
N SER A 38 7.59 2.93 -10.87
CA SER A 38 7.50 1.78 -9.95
C SER A 38 6.49 1.97 -8.82
N ARG A 39 5.86 3.14 -8.69
CA ARG A 39 4.90 3.42 -7.61
C ARG A 39 3.77 2.40 -7.50
N TYR A 40 3.23 1.95 -8.62
CA TYR A 40 2.17 0.92 -8.64
C TYR A 40 2.70 -0.51 -8.54
N ILE A 41 4.01 -0.72 -8.73
CA ILE A 41 4.63 -2.04 -8.64
C ILE A 41 4.70 -2.46 -7.18
N ILE A 42 5.14 -1.55 -6.31
CA ILE A 42 5.32 -1.78 -4.87
C ILE A 42 4.00 -1.96 -4.09
N THR A 43 2.84 -1.80 -4.74
CA THR A 43 1.52 -2.03 -4.12
C THR A 43 0.89 -3.37 -4.53
N LYS A 44 1.53 -4.13 -5.43
CA LYS A 44 1.04 -5.41 -5.95
C LYS A 44 1.80 -6.58 -5.38
N LEU A 45 1.22 -7.77 -5.43
CA LEU A 45 1.95 -9.00 -5.14
C LEU A 45 2.96 -9.30 -6.27
N PRO A 46 4.08 -9.97 -5.97
CA PRO A 46 5.04 -10.38 -7.00
C PRO A 46 4.45 -11.32 -8.05
N THR A 47 3.38 -12.04 -7.71
CA THR A 47 2.63 -12.93 -8.61
C THR A 47 1.85 -12.16 -9.67
N ASP A 48 1.44 -10.92 -9.37
CA ASP A 48 0.59 -10.10 -10.23
C ASP A 48 1.42 -9.19 -11.15
N TRP A 49 2.75 -9.28 -11.06
CA TRP A 49 3.64 -8.51 -11.90
C TRP A 49 3.76 -9.12 -13.29
N THR A 50 3.51 -8.29 -14.29
CA THR A 50 3.91 -8.56 -15.68
C THR A 50 5.44 -8.73 -15.78
N LYS A 51 5.92 -9.36 -16.86
CA LYS A 51 7.37 -9.52 -17.11
C LYS A 51 8.12 -8.18 -17.02
N ASN A 52 7.56 -7.12 -17.62
CA ASN A 52 8.15 -5.78 -17.59
C ASN A 52 8.15 -5.16 -16.18
N GLN A 53 7.10 -5.39 -15.39
CA GLN A 53 7.05 -4.92 -13.99
C GLN A 53 8.07 -5.66 -13.13
N ARG A 54 8.27 -6.97 -13.33
CA ARG A 54 9.27 -7.75 -12.61
C ARG A 54 10.69 -7.27 -12.91
N ALA A 55 11.01 -7.02 -14.19
CA ALA A 55 12.31 -6.48 -14.58
C ALA A 55 12.56 -5.10 -13.96
N ARG A 56 11.54 -4.22 -13.99
CA ARG A 56 11.62 -2.89 -13.36
C ARG A 56 11.74 -2.98 -11.82
N ALA A 57 11.01 -3.88 -11.18
CA ALA A 57 11.09 -4.11 -9.74
C ALA A 57 12.51 -4.53 -9.31
N LYS A 58 13.14 -5.42 -10.10
CA LYS A 58 14.53 -5.84 -9.88
C LYS A 58 15.48 -4.64 -9.89
N LEU A 59 15.43 -3.81 -10.94
CA LEU A 59 16.24 -2.60 -11.05
C LEU A 59 15.98 -1.62 -9.89
N LEU A 60 14.71 -1.46 -9.50
CA LEU A 60 14.31 -0.61 -8.37
C LEU A 60 14.94 -1.09 -7.07
N PHE A 61 14.86 -2.38 -6.77
CA PHE A 61 15.32 -2.94 -5.50
C PHE A 61 16.84 -2.99 -5.41
N GLU A 62 17.53 -3.30 -6.50
CA GLU A 62 18.99 -3.22 -6.59
C GLU A 62 19.48 -1.78 -6.35
N SER A 63 18.79 -0.80 -6.92
CA SER A 63 19.16 0.62 -6.81
C SER A 63 18.73 1.27 -5.49
N TYR A 64 17.65 0.76 -4.90
CA TYR A 64 17.04 1.29 -3.68
C TYR A 64 16.69 0.17 -2.69
N PRO A 65 17.67 -0.47 -2.04
CA PRO A 65 17.43 -1.61 -1.14
C PRO A 65 16.48 -1.30 0.02
N LYS A 66 16.46 -0.05 0.50
CA LYS A 66 15.51 0.40 1.53
C LYS A 66 14.05 0.34 1.07
N ILE A 67 13.78 0.54 -0.23
CA ILE A 67 12.43 0.35 -0.78
C ILE A 67 12.06 -1.13 -0.80
N GLU A 68 13.02 -2.01 -1.13
CA GLU A 68 12.80 -3.46 -1.09
C GLU A 68 12.50 -3.95 0.33
N GLU A 69 13.28 -3.50 1.32
CA GLU A 69 13.08 -3.80 2.74
C GLU A 69 11.67 -3.38 3.20
N ALA A 70 11.26 -2.15 2.87
CA ALA A 70 9.92 -1.65 3.17
C ALA A 70 8.82 -2.45 2.44
N TYR A 71 9.03 -2.78 1.17
CA TYR A 71 8.09 -3.58 0.38
C TYR A 71 7.89 -4.98 0.97
N LYS A 72 8.99 -5.68 1.30
CA LYS A 72 8.94 -7.01 1.95
C LYS A 72 8.19 -6.95 3.28
N HIS A 73 8.45 -5.92 4.08
CA HIS A 73 7.75 -5.72 5.36
C HIS A 73 6.24 -5.53 5.19
N CYS A 74 5.80 -4.81 4.15
CA CYS A 74 4.38 -4.71 3.79
C CYS A 74 3.79 -6.06 3.33
N MET A 75 4.54 -6.84 2.53
CA MET A 75 4.09 -8.15 2.06
C MET A 75 3.95 -9.16 3.20
N GLU A 76 4.86 -9.13 4.17
CA GLU A 76 4.78 -9.93 5.39
C GLU A 76 3.49 -9.64 6.15
N PHE A 77 3.16 -8.37 6.37
CA PHE A 77 1.91 -7.99 7.02
C PHE A 77 0.68 -8.47 6.25
N ARG A 78 0.68 -8.32 4.92
CA ARG A 78 -0.40 -8.82 4.06
C ARG A 78 -0.59 -10.33 4.21
N ALA A 79 0.50 -11.08 4.22
CA ALA A 79 0.47 -12.54 4.35
C ALA A 79 -0.14 -13.02 5.68
N ILE A 80 -0.14 -12.19 6.73
CA ILE A 80 -0.84 -12.50 7.99
C ILE A 80 -2.33 -12.69 7.74
N TYR A 81 -2.95 -11.83 6.92
CA TYR A 81 -4.40 -11.87 6.63
C TYR A 81 -4.84 -13.08 5.80
N GLU A 82 -3.89 -13.77 5.15
CA GLU A 82 -4.13 -15.04 4.48
C GLU A 82 -4.20 -16.22 5.46
N THR A 83 -3.73 -16.04 6.70
CA THR A 83 -3.81 -17.06 7.75
C THR A 83 -5.26 -17.26 8.21
N THR A 84 -5.65 -18.51 8.48
CA THR A 84 -6.99 -18.88 8.96
C THR A 84 -7.13 -18.89 10.49
N SER A 85 -6.05 -19.21 11.20
CA SER A 85 -6.04 -19.28 12.67
C SER A 85 -5.81 -17.91 13.29
N LYS A 86 -6.74 -17.48 14.16
CA LYS A 86 -6.63 -16.26 14.95
C LYS A 86 -5.40 -16.25 15.86
N ILE A 87 -5.04 -17.41 16.44
CA ILE A 87 -3.89 -17.53 17.35
C ILE A 87 -2.60 -17.28 16.57
N ILE A 88 -2.44 -17.97 15.43
CA ILE A 88 -1.26 -17.80 14.56
C ILE A 88 -1.19 -16.38 14.00
N ALA A 89 -2.34 -15.80 13.62
CA ALA A 89 -2.38 -14.42 13.15
C ALA A 89 -1.92 -13.43 14.23
N LYS A 90 -2.37 -13.60 15.48
CA LYS A 90 -1.94 -12.77 16.61
C LYS A 90 -0.42 -12.85 16.81
N GLU A 91 0.13 -14.07 16.89
CA GLU A 91 1.57 -14.29 17.05
C GLU A 91 2.38 -13.62 15.92
N LYS A 92 1.94 -13.77 14.67
CA LYS A 92 2.59 -13.14 13.52
C LYS A 92 2.51 -11.62 13.56
N ILE A 93 1.40 -11.04 14.01
CA ILE A 93 1.28 -9.56 14.16
C ILE A 93 2.26 -9.07 15.22
N GLU A 94 2.37 -9.76 16.36
CA GLU A 94 3.30 -9.40 17.43
C GLU A 94 4.76 -9.49 16.96
N GLN A 95 5.11 -10.54 16.22
CA GLN A 95 6.43 -10.68 15.58
C GLN A 95 6.69 -9.56 14.57
N TRP A 96 5.69 -9.20 13.74
CA TRP A 96 5.80 -8.12 12.77
C TRP A 96 6.00 -6.76 13.45
N ILE A 97 5.30 -6.49 14.56
CA ILE A 97 5.51 -5.28 15.38
C ILE A 97 6.94 -5.27 15.95
N GLY A 98 7.42 -6.41 16.45
CA GLY A 98 8.79 -6.55 16.94
C GLY A 98 9.83 -6.22 15.85
N LYS A 99 9.67 -6.81 14.66
CA LYS A 99 10.52 -6.55 13.50
C LYS A 99 10.45 -5.09 13.03
N THR A 100 9.29 -4.46 13.09
CA THR A 100 9.12 -3.07 12.67
C THR A 100 10.10 -2.13 13.39
N LYS A 101 10.35 -2.37 14.68
CA LYS A 101 11.25 -1.56 15.50
C LYS A 101 12.70 -1.63 15.02
N SER A 102 13.15 -2.77 14.46
CA SER A 102 14.53 -2.91 13.97
C SER A 102 14.77 -2.26 12.60
N LEU A 103 13.72 -2.04 11.81
CA LEU A 103 13.83 -1.47 10.47
C LEU A 103 14.04 0.06 10.45
N ASN A 104 13.87 0.74 11.59
CA ASN A 104 14.06 2.19 11.75
C ASN A 104 13.26 3.08 10.78
N PHE A 105 12.10 2.61 10.31
CA PHE A 105 11.17 3.43 9.53
C PHE A 105 10.13 4.09 10.44
N THR A 106 10.21 5.42 10.60
CA THR A 106 9.30 6.19 11.47
C THR A 106 7.83 5.93 11.18
N HIS A 107 7.42 5.88 9.90
CA HIS A 107 6.03 5.65 9.53
C HIS A 107 5.55 4.23 9.86
N PHE A 108 6.39 3.21 9.72
CA PHE A 108 6.02 1.86 10.17
C PHE A 108 5.94 1.77 11.69
N ASN A 109 6.83 2.46 12.43
CA ASN A 109 6.72 2.52 13.88
C ASN A 109 5.37 3.11 14.33
N ILE A 110 4.93 4.21 13.70
CA ILE A 110 3.59 4.79 13.95
C ILE A 110 2.48 3.79 13.64
N ALA A 111 2.52 3.13 12.49
CA ALA A 111 1.53 2.11 12.11
C ALA A 111 1.51 0.94 13.10
N SER A 112 2.68 0.45 13.51
CA SER A 112 2.81 -0.65 14.46
C SER A 112 2.25 -0.31 15.84
N ASN A 113 2.40 0.93 16.30
CA ASN A 113 1.79 1.41 17.54
C ASN A 113 0.25 1.44 17.43
N SER A 114 -0.29 1.92 16.31
CA SER A 114 -1.74 1.90 16.06
C SER A 114 -2.28 0.47 16.02
N ILE A 115 -1.59 -0.45 15.32
CA ILE A 115 -1.96 -1.86 15.27
C ILE A 115 -1.93 -2.48 16.67
N LYS A 116 -0.89 -2.20 17.47
CA LYS A 116 -0.78 -2.69 18.84
C LYS A 116 -1.96 -2.21 19.70
N ASN A 117 -2.32 -0.92 19.60
CA ASN A 117 -3.42 -0.33 20.38
C ASN A 117 -4.80 -0.91 20.02
N HIS A 118 -4.95 -1.41 18.79
CA HIS A 118 -6.20 -1.99 18.30
C HIS A 118 -6.11 -3.49 18.03
N LEU A 119 -5.14 -4.18 18.64
CA LEU A 119 -4.81 -5.57 18.30
C LEU A 119 -6.02 -6.49 18.45
N ASP A 120 -6.77 -6.38 19.56
CA ASP A 120 -7.95 -7.22 19.83
C ASP A 120 -9.04 -7.07 18.75
N THR A 121 -9.30 -5.83 18.31
CA THR A 121 -10.23 -5.54 17.22
C THR A 121 -9.73 -6.12 15.90
N ILE A 122 -8.43 -5.96 15.61
CA ILE A 122 -7.80 -6.47 14.38
C ILE A 122 -7.87 -8.00 14.33
N ILE A 123 -7.51 -8.69 15.42
CA ILE A 123 -7.53 -10.16 15.44
C ILE A 123 -8.96 -10.74 15.44
N SER A 124 -9.98 -9.93 15.79
CA SER A 124 -11.38 -10.33 15.69
C SER A 124 -11.79 -10.64 14.23
N PHE A 125 -11.14 -10.01 13.25
CA PHE A 125 -11.30 -10.34 11.83
C PHE A 125 -11.15 -11.84 11.56
N PHE A 126 -10.21 -12.52 12.24
CA PHE A 126 -9.89 -13.92 11.98
C PHE A 126 -10.92 -14.92 12.54
N ASN A 127 -11.88 -14.47 13.35
CA ASN A 127 -12.95 -15.35 13.85
C ASN A 127 -13.91 -15.79 12.73
N ASN A 128 -14.39 -14.81 11.94
CA ASN A 128 -15.40 -15.06 10.91
C ASN A 128 -14.91 -14.69 9.50
N ARG A 129 -13.73 -14.03 9.39
CA ARG A 129 -13.15 -13.48 8.16
C ARG A 129 -14.13 -12.61 7.34
N SER A 130 -15.23 -12.18 7.94
CA SER A 130 -16.19 -11.29 7.34
C SER A 130 -15.51 -9.93 7.21
N THR A 131 -15.21 -9.56 5.98
CA THR A 131 -14.72 -8.23 5.67
C THR A 131 -15.85 -7.22 5.89
N ASN A 132 -15.47 -6.02 6.34
CA ASN A 132 -16.37 -4.88 6.33
C ASN A 132 -16.84 -4.52 4.90
N GLY A 133 -16.36 -5.22 3.85
CA GLY A 133 -16.75 -5.04 2.45
C GLY A 133 -18.25 -5.18 2.20
N ASN A 134 -18.94 -6.07 2.92
CA ASN A 134 -20.41 -6.13 2.85
C ASN A 134 -21.05 -4.86 3.45
N ALA A 135 -20.54 -4.39 4.59
CA ALA A 135 -21.02 -3.16 5.23
C ALA A 135 -20.62 -1.88 4.44
N GLU A 136 -19.46 -1.85 3.79
CA GLU A 136 -18.99 -0.77 2.93
C GLU A 136 -19.76 -0.74 1.62
N SER A 137 -20.03 -1.90 1.00
CA SER A 137 -20.89 -2.03 -0.18
C SER A 137 -22.31 -1.60 0.15
N PHE A 138 -22.83 -2.02 1.31
CA PHE A 138 -24.13 -1.58 1.81
C PHE A 138 -24.17 -0.08 2.09
N ASN A 139 -23.16 0.49 2.75
CA ASN A 139 -23.04 1.93 2.98
C ASN A 139 -22.96 2.72 1.67
N SER A 140 -22.28 2.17 0.65
CA SER A 140 -22.19 2.78 -0.68
C SER A 140 -23.54 2.75 -1.41
N LYS A 141 -24.28 1.63 -1.32
CA LYS A 141 -25.66 1.51 -1.83
C LYS A 141 -26.62 2.48 -1.14
N ILE A 142 -26.53 2.64 0.18
CA ILE A 142 -27.32 3.62 0.94
C ILE A 142 -26.99 5.05 0.52
N LYS A 143 -25.69 5.38 0.35
CA LYS A 143 -25.27 6.72 -0.10
C LYS A 143 -25.82 7.03 -1.50
N LEU A 144 -25.72 6.07 -2.44
CA LEU A 144 -26.28 6.21 -3.78
C LEU A 144 -27.81 6.38 -3.75
N PHE A 145 -28.49 5.57 -2.95
CA PHE A 145 -29.94 5.65 -2.79
C PHE A 145 -30.39 7.01 -2.23
N ARG A 146 -29.68 7.54 -1.22
CA ARG A 146 -29.91 8.89 -0.67
C ARG A 146 -29.68 9.99 -1.70
N ALA A 147 -28.64 9.86 -2.54
CA ALA A 147 -28.34 10.83 -3.59
C ALA A 147 -29.45 10.89 -4.65
N ASN A 148 -30.00 9.74 -5.06
CA ASN A 148 -31.12 9.67 -6.00
C ASN A 148 -32.41 10.29 -5.45
N LEU A 149 -32.64 10.19 -4.14
CA LEU A 149 -33.83 10.73 -3.47
C LEU A 149 -33.70 12.21 -3.08
N ARG A 150 -32.53 12.85 -3.33
CA ARG A 150 -32.23 14.26 -2.99
C ARG A 150 -32.51 14.60 -1.53
N GLY A 151 -32.33 13.65 -0.62
CA GLY A 151 -32.59 13.80 0.81
C GLY A 151 -33.56 12.75 1.36
N VAL A 152 -33.82 12.81 2.66
CA VAL A 152 -34.76 11.93 3.36
C VAL A 152 -35.71 12.83 4.16
N THR A 153 -36.93 13.00 3.68
CA THR A 153 -37.98 13.78 4.35
C THR A 153 -38.81 12.92 5.31
N ASP A 154 -39.03 11.63 4.98
CA ASP A 154 -39.71 10.66 5.83
C ASP A 154 -38.83 9.43 6.08
N ILE A 155 -38.40 9.27 7.33
CA ILE A 155 -37.50 8.19 7.76
C ILE A 155 -38.20 6.83 7.69
N LYS A 156 -39.49 6.74 8.05
CA LYS A 156 -40.23 5.46 8.04
C LYS A 156 -40.37 4.96 6.61
N PHE A 157 -40.75 5.85 5.70
CA PHE A 157 -40.89 5.49 4.29
C PHE A 157 -39.54 5.20 3.61
N PHE A 158 -38.48 5.88 4.03
CA PHE A 158 -37.12 5.58 3.58
C PHE A 158 -36.67 4.18 4.01
N LEU A 159 -36.87 3.80 5.28
CA LEU A 159 -36.55 2.48 5.79
C LEU A 159 -37.36 1.38 5.08
N PHE A 160 -38.65 1.60 4.86
CA PHE A 160 -39.51 0.69 4.08
C PHE A 160 -38.97 0.44 2.67
N ARG A 161 -38.55 1.49 1.95
CA ARG A 161 -37.98 1.31 0.60
C ARG A 161 -36.62 0.63 0.62
N LEU A 162 -35.80 0.93 1.62
CA LEU A 162 -34.47 0.35 1.80
C LEU A 162 -34.59 -1.17 2.04
N GLU A 163 -35.54 -1.58 2.89
CA GLU A 163 -35.91 -2.99 3.09
C GLU A 163 -36.36 -3.64 1.77
N LYS A 164 -37.28 -3.03 1.02
CA LYS A 164 -37.79 -3.63 -0.23
C LYS A 164 -36.76 -3.75 -1.36
N LEU A 165 -35.71 -2.94 -1.37
CA LEU A 165 -34.68 -2.93 -2.43
C LEU A 165 -33.43 -3.74 -2.09
N PHE A 166 -33.16 -3.99 -0.81
CA PHE A 166 -31.93 -4.62 -0.34
C PHE A 166 -32.15 -5.86 0.54
N ALA A 167 -33.41 -6.29 0.75
CA ALA A 167 -33.76 -7.60 1.30
C ALA A 167 -33.64 -8.73 0.25
#